data_AF-M0DNS2-F1
#
_entry.id   AF-M0DNS2-F1
#
_cell.length_a   1.000
_cell.length_b   1.000
_cell.length_c   1.000
_cell.angle_alpha   90.00
_cell.angle_beta   90.00
_cell.angle_gamma   90.00
#
_symmetry.space_group_name_H-M   'P 1'
#
loop_
_entity.id
_entity.type
_entity.pdbx_description
1 polymer ?
#
loop_
_entity_poly.entity_id
_entity_poly.type
_entity_poly.pdbx_seq_one_letter_code
_entity_poly.pdbx_strand_id
1 'polypeptide(L)'
;MSGESAESTAEPATLTIPRGTLLRSRVVSDVGTTLSRALDRELTGYATLVPQETLLLSGEARGVITFEDGVPVLAYNTVTDSGGPDALAELAVPGPYRVELYAVDAGELAAAHEEDALCVAPDAAATEVADDADLAERTREAAPDDRLRDGADDDDAVAAFLADDDRIEAIREQARSEARDRAAEWGLDDALDDPEVAEGSEGVNPGESGSNDPFDSIDAGDDDGSNG
;
A
#
# COMPACT_ATOMS: atom_id res chain seq x y z
N MET A 1 22.82 40.67 -16.25
CA MET A 1 22.50 39.62 -15.28
C MET A 1 20.98 39.60 -15.24
N SER A 2 20.32 39.04 -16.26
CA SER A 2 20.21 37.61 -16.56
C SER A 2 19.50 36.89 -15.43
N GLY A 3 18.29 36.44 -15.74
CA GLY A 3 17.38 35.71 -14.87
C GLY A 3 16.04 35.56 -15.59
N GLU A 4 16.09 35.12 -16.85
CA GLU A 4 14.93 34.48 -17.48
C GLU A 4 14.68 33.22 -16.64
N SER A 5 13.67 33.29 -15.78
CA SER A 5 13.08 32.09 -15.21
C SER A 5 12.54 31.29 -16.39
N ALA A 6 13.25 30.22 -16.73
CA ALA A 6 12.68 29.15 -17.54
C ALA A 6 11.56 28.52 -16.68
N GLU A 7 10.36 29.08 -16.78
CA GLU A 7 9.15 28.27 -16.61
C GLU A 7 9.28 27.18 -17.68
N SER A 8 9.73 26.01 -17.25
CA SER A 8 9.66 24.79 -18.03
C SER A 8 8.19 24.45 -18.15
N THR A 9 7.51 25.05 -19.14
CA THR A 9 6.20 24.63 -19.58
C THR A 9 6.39 23.22 -20.14
N ALA A 10 6.27 22.21 -19.28
CA ALA A 10 5.98 20.86 -19.74
C ALA A 10 4.70 21.00 -20.57
N GLU A 11 4.80 20.72 -21.87
CA GLU A 11 3.63 20.74 -22.74
C GLU A 11 2.61 19.76 -22.15
N PRO A 12 1.33 20.15 -21.97
CA PRO A 12 0.36 19.29 -21.32
C PRO A 12 0.23 18.00 -22.14
N ALA A 13 0.53 16.87 -21.49
CA ALA A 13 0.37 15.55 -22.08
C ALA A 13 -1.13 15.33 -22.33
N THR A 14 -1.55 15.60 -23.57
CA THR A 14 -2.97 15.52 -23.94
C THR A 14 -3.37 14.05 -24.08
N LEU A 15 -3.96 13.50 -23.01
CA LEU A 15 -4.45 12.13 -23.01
C LEU A 15 -5.60 11.95 -24.00
N THR A 16 -5.36 11.19 -25.06
CA THR A 16 -6.40 10.80 -26.02
C THR A 16 -6.94 9.42 -25.65
N ILE A 17 -8.12 9.37 -25.06
CA ILE A 17 -8.78 8.10 -24.75
C ILE A 17 -9.57 7.60 -25.98
N PRO A 18 -9.27 6.39 -26.49
CA PRO A 18 -10.02 5.81 -27.60
C PRO A 18 -11.45 5.47 -27.20
N ARG A 19 -12.34 5.32 -28.18
CA ARG A 19 -13.72 4.89 -27.92
C ARG A 19 -13.76 3.37 -27.73
N GLY A 20 -13.81 2.93 -26.48
CA GLY A 20 -13.93 1.50 -26.17
C GLY A 20 -15.35 0.95 -26.24
N THR A 21 -15.45 -0.38 -26.14
CA THR A 21 -16.71 -1.12 -25.97
C THR A 21 -17.10 -1.13 -24.50
N LEU A 22 -18.23 -0.50 -24.16
CA LEU A 22 -18.74 -0.48 -22.79
C LEU A 22 -19.09 -1.90 -22.32
N LEU A 23 -18.37 -2.39 -21.30
CA LEU A 23 -18.62 -3.67 -20.66
C LEU A 23 -19.60 -3.54 -19.50
N ARG A 24 -19.51 -2.43 -18.74
CA ARG A 24 -20.29 -2.25 -17.52
C ARG A 24 -20.41 -0.79 -17.15
N SER A 25 -21.57 -0.39 -16.64
CA SER A 25 -21.80 0.90 -15.98
C SER A 25 -22.58 0.65 -14.69
N ARG A 26 -22.07 1.12 -13.54
CA ARG A 26 -22.74 0.98 -12.25
C ARG A 26 -22.27 2.03 -11.24
N VAL A 27 -23.08 2.27 -10.23
CA VAL A 27 -22.64 3.00 -9.03
C VAL A 27 -22.04 2.00 -8.05
N VAL A 28 -20.88 2.30 -7.50
CA VAL A 28 -20.21 1.53 -6.45
C VAL A 28 -19.87 2.44 -5.29
N SER A 29 -19.97 1.92 -4.06
CA SER A 29 -19.47 2.59 -2.85
C SER A 29 -17.98 2.36 -2.63
N ASP A 30 -17.42 1.36 -3.31
CA ASP A 30 -16.02 0.95 -3.24
C ASP A 30 -15.50 0.68 -4.67
N VAL A 31 -14.40 1.35 -5.03
CA VAL A 31 -13.73 1.23 -6.33
C VAL A 31 -12.92 -0.07 -6.40
N GLY A 32 -12.43 -0.60 -5.28
CA GLY A 32 -11.69 -1.86 -5.20
C GLY A 32 -12.45 -3.02 -5.83
N THR A 33 -13.76 -3.10 -5.60
CA THR A 33 -14.65 -4.09 -6.25
C THR A 33 -14.66 -4.00 -7.79
N THR A 34 -14.32 -2.86 -8.38
CA THR A 34 -14.18 -2.71 -9.84
C THR A 34 -12.79 -3.11 -10.30
N LEU A 35 -11.74 -2.65 -9.60
CA LEU A 35 -10.34 -2.96 -9.87
C LEU A 35 -10.05 -4.46 -9.75
N SER A 36 -10.45 -5.08 -8.63
CA SER A 36 -10.36 -6.53 -8.40
C SER A 36 -11.00 -7.33 -9.53
N ARG A 37 -12.17 -6.90 -9.97
CA ARG A 37 -12.79 -7.53 -11.11
C ARG A 37 -12.08 -7.21 -12.42
N ALA A 38 -11.42 -6.07 -12.63
CA ALA A 38 -10.64 -5.81 -13.84
C ALA A 38 -9.48 -6.79 -13.96
N LEU A 39 -8.78 -7.01 -12.84
CA LEU A 39 -7.75 -8.02 -12.69
C LEU A 39 -8.27 -9.43 -12.98
N ASP A 40 -9.38 -9.85 -12.36
CA ASP A 40 -9.94 -11.21 -12.52
C ASP A 40 -10.33 -11.61 -13.96
N ARG A 41 -10.55 -10.63 -14.85
CA ARG A 41 -10.92 -10.85 -16.26
C ARG A 41 -9.83 -10.38 -17.22
N GLU A 42 -8.65 -10.09 -16.71
CA GLU A 42 -7.48 -9.68 -17.50
C GLU A 42 -7.86 -8.55 -18.48
N LEU A 43 -8.55 -7.52 -17.96
CA LEU A 43 -9.10 -6.47 -18.80
C LEU A 43 -8.00 -5.59 -19.41
N THR A 44 -7.92 -5.55 -20.73
CA THR A 44 -7.24 -4.48 -21.47
C THR A 44 -8.26 -3.42 -21.89
N GLY A 45 -8.09 -2.18 -21.40
CA GLY A 45 -9.16 -1.20 -21.42
C GLY A 45 -8.98 -0.04 -20.46
N TYR A 46 -10.10 0.60 -20.10
CA TYR A 46 -10.09 1.69 -19.11
C TYR A 46 -11.38 1.74 -18.30
N ALA A 47 -11.27 2.28 -17.09
CA ALA A 47 -12.37 2.67 -16.22
C ALA A 47 -12.51 4.19 -16.23
N THR A 48 -13.74 4.69 -16.31
CA THR A 48 -14.04 6.08 -15.94
C THR A 48 -14.66 6.12 -14.56
N LEU A 49 -14.24 7.09 -13.75
CA LEU A 49 -14.71 7.29 -12.38
C LEU A 49 -15.33 8.67 -12.26
N VAL A 50 -16.59 8.71 -11.79
CA VAL A 50 -17.34 9.95 -11.57
C VAL A 50 -17.97 9.92 -10.18
N PRO A 51 -17.48 10.73 -9.22
CA PRO A 51 -18.12 10.90 -7.91
C PRO A 51 -19.58 11.37 -8.07
N GLN A 52 -20.53 10.86 -7.27
CA GLN A 52 -21.93 11.28 -7.42
C GLN A 52 -22.20 12.74 -7.03
N GLU A 53 -21.41 13.32 -6.12
CA GLU A 53 -21.60 14.68 -5.63
C GLU A 53 -21.36 15.75 -6.71
N THR A 54 -20.78 15.37 -7.85
CA THR A 54 -20.51 16.26 -8.99
C THR A 54 -21.66 16.36 -9.98
N LEU A 55 -22.77 15.63 -9.80
CA LEU A 55 -23.92 15.74 -10.71
C LEU A 55 -24.61 17.13 -10.69
N LEU A 56 -24.22 18.02 -9.78
CA LEU A 56 -24.67 19.42 -9.71
C LEU A 56 -23.72 20.41 -10.40
N LEU A 57 -22.51 19.99 -10.77
CA LEU A 57 -21.56 20.75 -11.57
C LEU A 57 -21.43 20.06 -12.92
N SER A 58 -21.88 20.72 -13.97
CA SER A 58 -21.99 20.17 -15.32
C SER A 58 -20.72 19.44 -15.80
N GLY A 59 -20.73 18.11 -15.66
CA GLY A 59 -20.36 17.12 -16.66
C GLY A 59 -18.96 17.18 -17.29
N GLU A 60 -18.05 16.37 -16.77
CA GLU A 60 -17.03 15.64 -17.51
C GLU A 60 -16.50 14.51 -16.61
N ALA A 61 -15.90 13.45 -17.17
CA ALA A 61 -15.32 12.37 -16.37
C ALA A 61 -14.35 12.97 -15.33
N ARG A 62 -14.20 12.38 -14.15
CA ARG A 62 -13.25 12.93 -13.15
C ARG A 62 -11.96 12.14 -13.07
N GLY A 63 -12.01 10.85 -13.38
CA GLY A 63 -10.82 10.02 -13.45
C GLY A 63 -10.92 9.01 -14.56
N VAL A 64 -9.79 8.72 -15.18
CA VAL A 64 -9.58 7.59 -16.06
C VAL A 64 -8.45 6.76 -15.49
N ILE A 65 -8.68 5.46 -15.32
CA ILE A 65 -7.63 4.48 -14.99
C ILE A 65 -7.61 3.49 -16.14
N THR A 66 -6.46 3.32 -16.78
CA THR A 66 -6.29 2.35 -17.86
C THR A 66 -5.67 1.06 -17.32
N PHE A 67 -5.95 -0.03 -18.02
CA PHE A 67 -5.52 -1.37 -17.65
C PHE A 67 -4.92 -2.08 -18.86
N GLU A 68 -3.91 -2.89 -18.60
CA GLU A 68 -3.36 -3.90 -19.50
C GLU A 68 -3.43 -5.23 -18.76
N ASP A 69 -4.13 -6.20 -19.33
CA ASP A 69 -4.41 -7.50 -18.70
C ASP A 69 -4.92 -7.40 -17.25
N GLY A 70 -5.70 -6.35 -16.97
CA GLY A 70 -6.31 -6.08 -15.68
C GLY A 70 -5.39 -5.36 -14.68
N VAL A 71 -4.12 -5.15 -15.01
CA VAL A 71 -3.16 -4.40 -14.20
C VAL A 71 -3.24 -2.91 -14.52
N PRO A 72 -3.37 -2.02 -13.52
CA PRO A 72 -3.32 -0.57 -13.73
C PRO A 72 -2.02 -0.14 -14.42
N VAL A 73 -2.12 0.76 -15.39
CA VAL A 73 -0.95 1.29 -16.12
C VAL A 73 -0.83 2.80 -16.01
N LEU A 74 -1.96 3.50 -16.17
CA LEU A 74 -2.00 4.95 -16.22
C LEU A 74 -3.25 5.46 -15.51
N ALA A 75 -3.10 6.60 -14.83
CA ALA A 75 -4.20 7.36 -14.26
C ALA A 75 -4.19 8.80 -14.77
N TYR A 76 -5.38 9.38 -14.94
CA TYR A 76 -5.52 10.75 -15.39
C TYR A 76 -6.84 11.37 -14.93
N ASN A 77 -6.78 12.63 -14.50
CA ASN A 77 -7.94 13.42 -14.14
C ASN A 77 -8.20 14.47 -15.22
N THR A 78 -9.30 14.31 -15.96
CA THR A 78 -9.62 15.20 -17.09
C THR A 78 -10.09 16.59 -16.67
N VAL A 79 -10.37 16.82 -15.38
CA VAL A 79 -10.80 18.14 -14.85
C VAL A 79 -9.60 18.99 -14.46
N THR A 80 -8.62 18.38 -13.79
CA THR A 80 -7.41 19.06 -13.31
C THR A 80 -6.25 18.97 -14.29
N ASP A 81 -6.35 18.11 -15.32
CA ASP A 81 -5.29 17.82 -16.28
C ASP A 81 -4.04 17.20 -15.60
N SER A 82 -4.26 16.50 -14.49
CA SER A 82 -3.22 15.79 -13.71
C SER A 82 -3.13 14.33 -14.18
N GLY A 83 -1.91 13.80 -14.29
CA GLY A 83 -1.62 12.40 -14.62
C GLY A 83 -0.98 11.64 -13.47
N GLY A 84 -0.86 10.33 -13.62
CA GLY A 84 -0.03 9.50 -12.74
C GLY A 84 -0.48 9.49 -11.27
N PRO A 85 0.46 9.48 -10.31
CA PRO A 85 0.16 9.48 -8.87
C PRO A 85 -0.70 10.66 -8.41
N ASP A 86 -0.49 11.86 -8.98
CA ASP A 86 -1.28 13.05 -8.63
C ASP A 86 -2.76 12.85 -8.98
N ALA A 87 -3.05 12.24 -10.13
CA ALA A 87 -4.41 11.89 -10.51
C ALA A 87 -5.04 10.87 -9.54
N LEU A 88 -4.29 9.88 -9.07
CA LEU A 88 -4.79 8.90 -8.10
C LEU A 88 -5.12 9.54 -6.75
N ALA A 89 -4.25 10.42 -6.25
CA ALA A 89 -4.48 11.15 -5.00
C ALA A 89 -5.76 11.99 -5.05
N GLU A 90 -6.04 12.62 -6.20
CA GLU A 90 -7.28 13.37 -6.40
C GLU A 90 -8.53 12.49 -6.53
N LEU A 91 -8.37 11.22 -6.95
CA LEU A 91 -9.44 10.23 -7.04
C LEU A 91 -9.70 9.49 -5.72
N ALA A 92 -8.80 9.58 -4.74
CA ALA A 92 -8.91 9.00 -3.40
C ALA A 92 -9.93 9.75 -2.51
N VAL A 93 -11.08 10.14 -3.07
CA VAL A 93 -12.16 10.82 -2.34
C VAL A 93 -13.18 9.77 -1.85
N PRO A 94 -13.55 9.75 -0.57
CA PRO A 94 -14.60 8.87 -0.09
C PRO A 94 -15.94 9.18 -0.75
N GLY A 95 -16.64 8.17 -1.24
CA GLY A 95 -18.01 8.34 -1.72
C GLY A 95 -18.42 7.34 -2.79
N PRO A 96 -19.70 7.34 -3.17
CA PRO A 96 -20.14 6.53 -4.28
C PRO A 96 -19.63 7.10 -5.61
N TYR A 97 -19.07 6.21 -6.42
CA TYR A 97 -18.61 6.48 -7.77
C TYR A 97 -19.55 5.83 -8.77
N ARG A 98 -19.96 6.56 -9.81
CA ARG A 98 -20.36 5.92 -11.06
C ARG A 98 -19.09 5.49 -11.77
N VAL A 99 -18.97 4.19 -11.99
CA VAL A 99 -17.84 3.58 -12.68
C VAL A 99 -18.32 2.93 -13.96
N GLU A 100 -17.63 3.23 -15.05
CA GLU A 100 -17.86 2.62 -16.35
C GLU A 100 -16.59 1.95 -16.84
N LEU A 101 -16.70 0.69 -17.27
CA LEU A 101 -15.57 -0.10 -17.76
C LEU A 101 -15.72 -0.30 -19.27
N TYR A 102 -14.64 -0.01 -19.99
CA TYR A 102 -14.55 -0.11 -21.43
C TYR A 102 -13.41 -1.06 -21.80
N ALA A 103 -13.65 -1.96 -22.76
CA ALA A 103 -12.59 -2.72 -23.42
C ALA A 103 -12.12 -2.00 -24.68
N VAL A 104 -10.83 -2.07 -24.96
CA VAL A 104 -10.19 -1.51 -26.17
C VAL A 104 -9.17 -2.51 -26.71
N ASP A 105 -8.75 -2.31 -27.95
CA ASP A 105 -7.60 -3.06 -28.47
C ASP A 105 -6.31 -2.55 -27.81
N ALA A 106 -5.41 -3.46 -27.42
CA ALA A 106 -4.19 -3.13 -26.68
C ALA A 106 -3.33 -2.03 -27.36
N GLY A 107 -3.29 -2.04 -28.69
CA GLY A 107 -2.53 -1.05 -29.46
C GLY A 107 -3.11 0.38 -29.42
N GLU A 108 -4.37 0.56 -28.99
CA GLU A 108 -4.98 1.90 -28.93
C GLU A 108 -4.55 2.71 -27.70
N LEU A 109 -4.06 2.05 -26.64
CA LEU A 109 -3.56 2.71 -25.44
C LEU A 109 -2.02 2.76 -25.36
N ALA A 110 -1.32 2.01 -26.21
CA ALA A 110 0.14 1.88 -26.16
C ALA A 110 0.88 3.24 -26.13
N ALA A 111 0.48 4.19 -26.99
CA ALA A 111 1.10 5.51 -27.02
C ALA A 111 0.90 6.31 -25.72
N ALA A 112 -0.25 6.15 -25.05
CA ALA A 112 -0.48 6.79 -23.75
C ALA A 112 0.29 6.09 -22.62
N HIS A 113 0.49 4.77 -22.73
CA HIS A 113 1.26 3.97 -21.77
C HIS A 113 2.78 4.18 -21.87
N GLU A 114 3.27 4.83 -22.92
CA GLU A 114 4.67 5.25 -23.06
C GLU A 114 4.95 6.62 -22.39
N GLU A 115 3.91 7.34 -21.96
CA GLU A 115 4.06 8.65 -21.31
C GLU A 115 4.28 8.49 -19.79
N ASP A 116 5.53 8.52 -19.35
CA ASP A 116 5.94 8.30 -17.95
C ASP A 116 5.17 9.19 -16.95
N ALA A 117 4.87 10.44 -17.32
CA ALA A 117 4.15 11.39 -16.47
C ALA A 117 2.71 10.97 -16.14
N LEU A 118 2.13 10.06 -16.92
CA LEU A 118 0.78 9.55 -16.73
C LEU A 118 0.78 8.16 -16.08
N CYS A 119 1.92 7.47 -16.11
CA CYS A 119 2.05 6.10 -15.63
C CYS A 119 1.91 6.02 -14.10
N VAL A 120 1.43 4.87 -13.63
CA VAL A 120 1.30 4.56 -12.21
C VAL A 120 1.90 3.18 -11.93
N ALA A 121 2.38 2.98 -10.71
CA ALA A 121 2.81 1.67 -10.25
C ALA A 121 1.62 0.68 -10.28
N PRO A 122 1.85 -0.62 -10.54
CA PRO A 122 0.79 -1.62 -10.67
C PRO A 122 -0.18 -1.68 -9.49
N ASP A 123 0.32 -1.45 -8.29
CA ASP A 123 -0.45 -1.50 -7.04
C ASP A 123 -1.05 -0.15 -6.61
N ALA A 124 -0.61 0.96 -7.21
CA ALA A 124 -0.95 2.30 -6.75
C ALA A 124 -2.47 2.57 -6.75
N ALA A 125 -3.21 2.10 -7.76
CA ALA A 125 -4.66 2.32 -7.79
C ALA A 125 -5.40 1.56 -6.67
N ALA A 126 -4.89 0.39 -6.27
CA ALA A 126 -5.45 -0.39 -5.18
C ALA A 126 -5.10 0.23 -3.82
N THR A 127 -3.87 0.71 -3.66
CA THR A 127 -3.39 1.40 -2.46
C THR A 127 -4.10 2.75 -2.27
N GLU A 128 -4.02 3.64 -3.26
CA GLU A 128 -4.45 5.04 -3.09
C GLU A 128 -5.96 5.23 -3.19
N VAL A 129 -6.62 4.55 -4.14
CA VAL A 129 -8.04 4.79 -4.43
C VAL A 129 -8.96 3.81 -3.73
N ALA A 130 -8.53 2.55 -3.58
CA ALA A 130 -9.34 1.51 -2.96
C ALA A 130 -8.97 1.23 -1.49
N ASP A 131 -7.79 1.68 -1.02
CA ASP A 131 -7.26 1.36 0.31
C ASP A 131 -7.32 -0.16 0.59
N ASP A 132 -6.93 -0.97 -0.41
CA ASP A 132 -7.04 -2.44 -0.41
C ASP A 132 -5.66 -3.09 -0.64
N ALA A 133 -5.02 -3.47 0.47
CA ALA A 133 -3.68 -4.06 0.47
C ALA A 133 -3.62 -5.46 -0.19
N ASP A 134 -4.68 -6.27 -0.05
CA ASP A 134 -4.72 -7.59 -0.69
C ASP A 134 -4.82 -7.45 -2.21
N LEU A 135 -5.61 -6.48 -2.68
CA LEU A 135 -5.70 -6.17 -4.09
C LEU A 135 -4.38 -5.61 -4.63
N ALA A 136 -3.72 -4.71 -3.88
CA ALA A 136 -2.42 -4.14 -4.23
C ALA A 136 -1.37 -5.24 -4.49
N GLU A 137 -1.28 -6.23 -3.60
CA GLU A 137 -0.39 -7.38 -3.78
C GLU A 137 -0.72 -8.14 -5.06
N ARG A 138 -1.99 -8.49 -5.28
CA ARG A 138 -2.41 -9.25 -6.46
C ARG A 138 -2.14 -8.52 -7.77
N THR A 139 -2.31 -7.20 -7.81
CA THR A 139 -1.98 -6.41 -9.00
C THR A 139 -0.47 -6.35 -9.24
N ARG A 140 0.34 -6.36 -8.17
CA ARG A 140 1.80 -6.41 -8.26
C ARG A 140 2.27 -7.76 -8.79
N GLU A 141 1.73 -8.86 -8.26
CA GLU A 141 2.06 -10.23 -8.70
C GLU A 141 1.67 -10.48 -10.17
N ALA A 142 0.60 -9.86 -10.66
CA ALA A 142 0.14 -9.97 -12.04
C ALA A 142 0.92 -9.08 -13.02
N ALA A 143 1.67 -8.09 -12.53
CA ALA A 143 2.37 -7.14 -13.37
C ALA A 143 3.60 -7.77 -14.06
N PRO A 144 3.95 -7.34 -15.28
CA PRO A 144 5.21 -7.68 -15.90
C PRO A 144 6.42 -7.25 -15.03
N ASP A 145 7.47 -8.07 -14.97
CA ASP A 145 8.67 -7.83 -14.14
C ASP A 145 9.32 -6.45 -14.37
N ASP A 146 9.26 -5.96 -15.61
CA ASP A 146 9.77 -4.66 -16.02
C ASP A 146 9.02 -3.48 -15.39
N ARG A 147 7.71 -3.63 -15.11
CA ARG A 147 6.90 -2.63 -14.40
C ARG A 147 7.16 -2.61 -12.89
N LEU A 148 7.71 -3.69 -12.34
CA LEU A 148 8.05 -3.78 -10.91
C LEU A 148 9.39 -3.13 -10.58
N ARG A 149 10.29 -3.01 -11.56
CA ARG A 149 11.64 -2.43 -11.35
C ARG A 149 11.63 -0.92 -11.14
N ASP A 150 10.67 -0.19 -11.70
CA ASP A 150 10.56 1.26 -11.55
C ASP A 150 10.16 1.68 -10.11
N GLY A 151 9.51 0.78 -9.37
CA GLY A 151 9.22 0.94 -7.93
C GLY A 151 10.25 0.31 -6.99
N ALA A 152 11.20 -0.47 -7.51
CA ALA A 152 12.22 -1.17 -6.73
C ALA A 152 13.39 -0.27 -6.29
N ASP A 153 13.41 0.99 -6.73
CA ASP A 153 14.40 1.99 -6.30
C ASP A 153 14.41 2.20 -4.77
N ASP A 154 13.29 1.95 -4.08
CA ASP A 154 13.23 2.03 -2.61
C ASP A 154 14.01 0.88 -1.93
N ASP A 155 13.93 -0.35 -2.45
CA ASP A 155 14.73 -1.47 -1.94
C ASP A 155 16.23 -1.25 -2.24
N ASP A 156 16.56 -0.68 -3.39
CA ASP A 156 17.92 -0.26 -3.72
C ASP A 156 18.40 0.92 -2.86
N ALA A 157 17.52 1.84 -2.45
CA ALA A 157 17.85 2.92 -1.52
C ALA A 157 18.10 2.40 -0.10
N VAL A 158 17.30 1.44 0.39
CA VAL A 158 17.54 0.75 1.67
C VAL A 158 18.83 -0.06 1.60
N ALA A 159 19.07 -0.79 0.51
CA ALA A 159 20.31 -1.52 0.30
C ALA A 159 21.54 -0.59 0.25
N ALA A 160 21.43 0.56 -0.44
CA ALA A 160 22.49 1.56 -0.49
C ALA A 160 22.73 2.23 0.87
N PHE A 161 21.68 2.49 1.65
CA PHE A 161 21.79 2.98 3.03
C PHE A 161 22.44 1.93 3.94
N LEU A 162 22.07 0.66 3.83
CA LEU A 162 22.65 -0.44 4.60
C LEU A 162 24.10 -0.77 4.19
N ALA A 163 24.50 -0.44 2.97
CA ALA A 163 25.87 -0.57 2.51
C ALA A 163 26.81 0.54 3.01
N ASP A 164 26.27 1.62 3.60
CA ASP A 164 27.03 2.71 4.19
C ASP A 164 27.26 2.45 5.69
N ASP A 165 28.18 1.51 5.97
CA ASP A 165 28.57 1.11 7.33
C ASP A 165 29.02 2.31 8.20
N ASP A 166 29.73 3.27 7.60
CA ASP A 166 30.24 4.48 8.29
C ASP A 166 29.08 5.37 8.76
N ARG A 167 28.06 5.58 7.91
CA ARG A 167 26.86 6.34 8.27
C ARG A 167 26.04 5.64 9.35
N ILE A 168 25.93 4.31 9.29
CA ILE A 168 25.24 3.52 10.33
C ILE A 168 25.96 3.63 11.67
N GLU A 169 27.30 3.56 11.68
CA GLU A 169 28.07 3.67 12.91
C GLU A 169 27.95 5.06 13.55
N ALA A 170 27.94 6.13 12.75
CA ALA A 170 27.69 7.48 13.22
C ALA A 170 26.30 7.63 13.88
N ILE A 171 25.24 7.08 13.27
CA ILE A 171 23.88 7.10 13.83
C ILE A 171 23.80 6.31 15.14
N ARG A 172 24.45 5.13 15.21
CA ARG A 172 24.49 4.32 16.44
C ARG A 172 25.17 5.06 17.57
N GLU A 173 26.29 5.74 17.30
CA GLU A 173 26.99 6.49 18.35
C GLU A 173 26.21 7.72 18.80
N GLN A 174 25.57 8.43 17.87
CA GLN A 174 24.65 9.51 18.22
C GLN A 174 23.50 9.00 19.11
N ALA A 175 22.88 7.88 18.74
CA ALA A 175 21.79 7.29 19.53
C ALA A 175 22.26 6.86 20.93
N ARG A 176 23.48 6.33 21.08
CA ARG A 176 24.06 6.01 22.39
C ARG A 176 24.33 7.26 23.23
N SER A 177 24.84 8.33 22.63
CA SER A 177 25.05 9.60 23.33
C SER A 177 23.74 10.17 23.84
N GLU A 178 22.72 10.26 22.98
CA GLU A 178 21.40 10.78 23.35
C GLU A 178 20.69 9.92 24.41
N ALA A 179 20.87 8.59 24.35
CA ALA A 179 20.34 7.68 25.37
C ALA A 179 21.00 7.91 26.73
N ARG A 180 22.32 8.14 26.78
CA ARG A 180 23.04 8.49 28.02
C ARG A 180 22.59 9.85 28.56
N ASP A 181 22.43 10.85 27.68
CA ASP A 181 21.98 12.18 28.08
C ASP A 181 20.55 12.15 28.67
N ARG A 182 19.63 11.37 28.06
CA ARG A 182 18.28 11.17 28.61
C ARG A 182 18.25 10.33 29.89
N ALA A 183 19.13 9.33 30.00
CA ALA A 183 19.28 8.57 31.24
C ALA A 183 19.73 9.50 32.39
N ALA A 184 20.68 10.39 32.13
CA ALA A 184 21.14 11.40 33.09
C ALA A 184 20.04 12.39 33.48
N GLU A 185 19.23 12.82 32.50
CA GLU A 185 18.08 13.69 32.78
C GLU A 185 17.05 13.01 33.68
N TRP A 186 16.87 11.69 33.55
CA TRP A 186 15.86 10.92 34.27
C TRP A 186 16.42 10.21 35.52
N GLY A 187 17.72 10.34 35.81
CA GLY A 187 18.39 9.64 36.91
C GLY A 187 18.42 8.13 36.75
N LEU A 188 18.49 7.65 35.50
CA LEU A 188 18.55 6.23 35.11
C LEU A 188 19.98 5.76 34.77
N ASP A 189 21.00 6.54 35.13
CA ASP A 189 22.40 6.26 34.82
C ASP A 189 22.87 4.89 35.33
N ASP A 190 22.38 4.48 36.51
CA ASP A 190 22.71 3.19 37.13
C ASP A 190 22.19 1.98 36.33
N ALA A 191 21.17 2.16 35.46
CA ALA A 191 20.62 1.10 34.62
C ALA A 191 21.43 0.85 33.34
N LEU A 192 22.37 1.75 33.00
CA LEU A 192 23.26 1.61 31.84
C LEU A 192 24.61 0.95 32.20
N ASP A 193 24.95 0.89 33.49
CA ASP A 193 26.20 0.35 34.03
C ASP A 193 26.12 -1.11 34.53
N ASP A 194 24.95 -1.76 34.39
CA ASP A 194 24.75 -3.15 34.82
C ASP A 194 24.87 -4.15 33.63
N PRO A 195 26.02 -4.84 33.46
CA PRO A 195 26.17 -5.92 32.49
C PRO A 195 25.63 -7.28 32.99
N GLU A 196 24.67 -7.33 33.91
CA GLU A 196 24.07 -8.58 34.41
C GLU A 196 22.54 -8.62 34.21
N VAL A 197 22.07 -8.66 32.96
CA VAL A 197 20.82 -9.37 32.60
C VAL A 197 20.86 -9.77 31.13
N ALA A 198 21.78 -10.69 30.82
CA ALA A 198 21.69 -11.57 29.67
C ALA A 198 21.92 -13.01 30.14
N GLU A 199 21.14 -13.47 31.13
CA GLU A 199 21.19 -14.86 31.59
C GLU A 199 19.75 -15.39 31.69
N GLY A 200 19.57 -16.60 31.17
CA GLY A 200 18.30 -17.19 30.81
C GLY A 200 17.34 -17.42 31.98
N SER A 201 16.07 -17.19 31.70
CA SER A 201 14.96 -17.72 32.49
C SER A 201 14.88 -19.25 32.31
N GLU A 202 15.81 -19.98 32.93
CA GLU A 202 15.79 -21.44 32.95
C GLU A 202 15.88 -21.97 34.39
N GLY A 203 14.72 -22.45 34.88
CA GLY A 203 14.63 -23.59 35.79
C GLY A 203 14.91 -23.36 37.28
N VAL A 204 13.87 -23.03 38.05
CA VAL A 204 13.79 -23.49 39.44
C VAL A 204 12.62 -24.46 39.59
N ASN A 205 12.96 -25.71 39.86
CA ASN A 205 12.06 -26.80 40.19
C ASN A 205 12.73 -27.61 41.34
N PRO A 206 12.04 -28.47 42.08
CA PRO A 206 11.26 -28.14 43.28
C PRO A 206 11.69 -28.98 44.52
N GLY A 207 11.11 -28.66 45.69
CA GLY A 207 11.20 -29.43 46.95
C GLY A 207 11.59 -28.52 48.12
N GLU A 208 10.98 -28.49 49.31
CA GLU A 208 10.11 -29.37 50.10
C GLU A 208 9.40 -28.42 51.11
N SER A 209 8.08 -28.48 51.34
CA SER A 209 7.35 -29.37 52.27
C SER A 209 6.88 -28.64 53.56
N GLY A 210 5.60 -28.83 53.91
CA GLY A 210 4.96 -28.44 55.18
C GLY A 210 3.63 -27.70 54.99
N SER A 211 2.50 -28.41 54.75
CA SER A 211 1.47 -28.78 55.77
C SER A 211 0.77 -27.55 56.39
N ASN A 212 -0.54 -27.32 56.27
CA ASN A 212 -1.72 -28.18 56.41
C ASN A 212 -2.94 -27.45 55.83
N ASP A 213 -3.90 -28.18 55.23
CA ASP A 213 -5.30 -28.03 55.66
C ASP A 213 -6.09 -29.33 55.37
N PRO A 214 -6.91 -29.82 56.32
CA PRO A 214 -7.62 -31.10 56.24
C PRO A 214 -9.08 -30.95 55.76
N PHE A 215 -9.72 -32.09 55.49
CA PHE A 215 -11.11 -32.34 55.09
C PHE A 215 -11.36 -32.32 53.56
N ASP A 216 -11.37 -33.47 52.89
CA ASP A 216 -12.40 -34.53 52.90
C ASP A 216 -13.65 -34.15 52.08
N SER A 217 -13.71 -34.66 50.84
CA SER A 217 -14.90 -35.33 50.29
C SER A 217 -14.56 -36.00 48.95
N ILE A 218 -14.41 -37.32 49.05
CA ILE A 218 -14.74 -38.37 48.07
C ILE A 218 -16.07 -38.02 47.35
N ASP A 219 -16.21 -38.18 46.02
CA ASP A 219 -16.71 -39.39 45.34
C ASP A 219 -16.71 -39.09 43.82
N ALA A 220 -15.87 -39.71 42.99
CA ALA A 220 -16.11 -40.94 42.22
C ALA A 220 -17.36 -40.92 41.31
N GLY A 221 -17.12 -41.01 40.00
CA GLY A 221 -18.15 -41.10 38.98
C GLY A 221 -17.55 -41.34 37.60
N ASP A 222 -16.83 -42.46 37.46
CA ASP A 222 -16.67 -43.18 36.19
C ASP A 222 -18.06 -43.39 35.54
N ASP A 223 -18.19 -43.11 34.25
CA ASP A 223 -18.98 -43.97 33.37
C ASP A 223 -18.41 -43.89 31.94
N ASP A 224 -17.61 -44.90 31.64
CA ASP A 224 -17.24 -45.39 30.32
C ASP A 224 -18.47 -46.05 29.67
N GLY A 225 -18.66 -45.87 28.35
CA GLY A 225 -19.49 -46.81 27.60
C GLY A 225 -20.35 -46.28 26.46
N SER A 226 -19.80 -46.39 25.26
CA SER A 226 -20.39 -47.16 24.14
C SER A 226 -21.76 -46.78 23.52
N ASN A 227 -21.66 -46.45 22.22
CA ASN A 227 -22.32 -47.14 21.09
C ASN A 227 -23.85 -47.01 20.88
N GLY A 228 -24.22 -46.47 19.71
CA GLY A 228 -25.57 -46.56 19.13
C GLY A 228 -25.91 -45.45 18.18
#